data_AF-R6IFZ5-F1
#
_entry.id   AF-R6IFZ5-F1
#
_cell.length_a   1.000
_cell.length_b   1.000
_cell.length_c   1.000
_cell.angle_alpha   90.00
_cell.angle_beta   90.00
_cell.angle_gamma   90.00
#
_symmetry.space_group_name_H-M   'P 1'
#
loop_
_entity.id
_entity.type
_entity.pdbx_description
1 polymer ?
#
loop_
_entity_poly.entity_id
_entity_poly.type
_entity_poly.pdbx_seq_one_letter_code
_entity_poly.pdbx_strand_id
1 'polypeptide(L)'
;MKKRIAAIMLLMLTLLAGCGENTPAETPTPSAAILSQGDCFVVAEDNSSGITKYSYTIKDKSGAELESAICANQPRVAVINDDLLGVRFYVNDKTFCRYYDLKNGRVSDSFFNAFWDNGKLVAYHDYDNGHRLMVRDMFDENGYYYELDLDVQALSITVTACEQSEDTGDLTVTYTYGDGGAEYSATLPTKPAESEDK
;
A
#
# COMPACT_ATOMS: atom_id res chain seq x y z
N MET A 1 75.35 26.73 -23.33
CA MET A 1 74.98 25.99 -24.56
C MET A 1 73.65 25.30 -24.24
N LYS A 2 72.50 25.44 -24.91
CA LYS A 2 72.03 25.87 -26.24
C LYS A 2 70.82 26.84 -26.02
N LYS A 3 70.79 28.01 -26.67
CA LYS A 3 69.91 28.41 -27.82
C LYS A 3 68.40 28.26 -27.55
N ARG A 4 67.46 29.15 -27.91
CA ARG A 4 67.37 30.50 -28.50
C ARG A 4 65.84 30.83 -28.53
N ILE A 5 65.47 32.04 -28.10
CA ILE A 5 64.62 33.03 -28.83
C ILE A 5 63.15 32.70 -29.19
N ALA A 6 62.26 33.51 -28.58
CA ALA A 6 61.09 34.27 -29.07
C ALA A 6 59.92 33.62 -29.86
N ALA A 7 58.69 33.95 -29.44
CA ALA A 7 57.67 34.75 -30.15
C ALA A 7 56.26 34.39 -29.62
N ILE A 8 55.57 35.29 -28.91
CA ILE A 8 54.44 36.11 -29.41
C ILE A 8 53.31 35.28 -30.05
N MET A 9 52.16 35.18 -29.37
CA MET A 9 50.87 35.50 -30.02
C MET A 9 49.76 35.75 -28.99
N LEU A 10 49.33 37.01 -28.98
CA LEU A 10 48.04 37.48 -28.51
C LEU A 10 46.95 36.83 -29.38
N LEU A 11 45.97 36.17 -28.77
CA LEU A 11 44.69 35.90 -29.44
C LEU A 11 43.56 36.25 -28.48
N MET A 12 42.94 37.40 -28.74
CA MET A 12 41.61 37.74 -28.26
C MET A 12 40.64 36.68 -28.79
N LEU A 13 39.89 36.02 -27.91
CA LEU A 13 38.59 35.46 -28.27
C LEU A 13 37.52 36.26 -27.52
N THR A 14 36.97 37.24 -28.23
CA THR A 14 35.63 37.76 -28.03
C THR A 14 34.64 36.62 -28.30
N LEU A 15 34.10 36.00 -27.24
CA LEU A 15 32.90 35.18 -27.36
C LEU A 15 31.69 36.01 -26.90
N LEU A 16 31.07 36.58 -27.94
CA LEU A 16 29.67 36.95 -28.11
C LEU A 16 28.77 36.65 -26.90
N ALA A 17 28.24 37.73 -26.32
CA ALA A 17 26.99 37.70 -25.58
C ALA A 17 25.87 37.19 -26.49
N GLY A 18 25.54 35.91 -26.37
CA GLY A 18 24.28 35.37 -26.87
C GLY A 18 23.17 35.76 -25.91
N CYS A 19 22.46 36.84 -26.22
CA CYS A 19 21.14 37.09 -25.66
C CYS A 19 20.18 36.05 -26.24
N GLY A 20 20.17 34.85 -25.65
CA GLY A 20 19.03 33.95 -25.79
C GLY A 20 17.93 34.46 -24.87
N GLU A 21 16.78 34.82 -25.43
CA GLU A 21 15.57 35.04 -24.65
C GLU A 21 15.33 33.80 -23.77
N ASN A 22 15.42 33.98 -22.45
CA ASN A 22 15.00 32.99 -21.47
C ASN A 22 13.47 32.90 -21.52
N THR A 23 12.92 32.28 -22.56
CA THR A 23 11.53 31.82 -22.53
C THR A 23 11.48 30.75 -21.44
N PRO A 24 10.72 30.94 -20.34
CA PRO A 24 10.54 29.89 -19.36
C PRO A 24 9.98 28.67 -20.09
N ALA A 25 10.64 27.52 -19.95
CA ALA A 25 10.10 26.27 -20.46
C ALA A 25 8.67 26.13 -19.93
N GLU A 26 7.71 25.90 -20.83
CA GLU A 26 6.33 25.68 -20.42
C GLU A 26 6.29 24.57 -19.36
N THR A 27 5.58 24.83 -18.26
CA THR A 27 5.37 23.79 -17.25
C THR A 27 4.63 22.65 -17.94
N PRO A 28 5.21 21.44 -18.03
CA PRO A 28 4.56 20.35 -18.73
C PRO A 28 3.18 20.12 -18.13
N THR A 29 2.15 20.13 -18.96
CA THR A 29 0.78 19.80 -18.58
C THR A 29 0.81 18.47 -17.82
N PRO A 30 0.18 18.36 -16.63
CA PRO A 30 0.15 17.10 -15.90
C PRO A 30 -0.42 16.01 -16.81
N SER A 31 0.41 15.03 -17.17
CA SER A 31 0.01 13.89 -17.99
C SER A 31 -0.76 12.83 -17.19
N ALA A 32 -0.98 13.08 -15.90
CA ALA A 32 -1.59 12.13 -15.00
C ALA A 32 -3.12 12.13 -15.13
N ALA A 33 -3.70 10.99 -15.47
CA ALA A 33 -5.14 10.78 -15.47
C ALA A 33 -5.60 10.33 -14.07
N ILE A 34 -6.61 11.00 -13.51
CA ILE A 34 -7.22 10.57 -12.24
C ILE A 34 -8.08 9.33 -12.51
N LEU A 35 -7.75 8.22 -11.86
CA LEU A 35 -8.47 6.95 -11.98
C LEU A 35 -9.57 6.79 -10.91
N SER A 36 -9.31 7.29 -9.70
CA SER A 36 -10.25 7.25 -8.58
C SER A 36 -9.96 8.40 -7.62
N GLN A 37 -11.01 8.99 -7.04
CA GLN A 37 -10.87 10.12 -6.12
C GLN A 37 -12.03 10.14 -5.13
N GLY A 38 -11.71 10.54 -3.89
CA GLY A 38 -12.66 10.96 -2.87
C GLY A 38 -12.13 12.18 -2.13
N ASP A 39 -12.81 12.60 -1.06
CA ASP A 39 -12.42 13.81 -0.31
C ASP A 39 -11.01 13.71 0.28
N CYS A 40 -10.64 12.51 0.72
CA CYS A 40 -9.39 12.23 1.42
C CYS A 40 -8.40 11.38 0.59
N PHE A 41 -8.68 11.09 -0.69
CA PHE A 41 -7.76 10.30 -1.50
C PHE A 41 -7.80 10.64 -2.99
N VAL A 42 -6.68 10.41 -3.66
CA VAL A 42 -6.58 10.44 -5.13
C VAL A 42 -5.73 9.25 -5.57
N VAL A 43 -6.15 8.55 -6.62
CA VAL A 43 -5.36 7.57 -7.37
C VAL A 43 -5.26 8.05 -8.82
N ALA A 44 -4.04 8.11 -9.34
CA ALA A 44 -3.78 8.58 -10.69
C ALA A 44 -2.87 7.62 -11.47
N GLU A 45 -2.89 7.74 -12.79
CA GLU A 45 -2.04 7.02 -13.74
C GLU A 45 -1.25 8.01 -14.57
N ASP A 46 0.04 7.78 -14.74
CA ASP A 46 0.93 8.52 -15.63
C ASP A 46 1.57 7.57 -16.65
N ASN A 47 1.39 7.88 -17.94
CA ASN A 47 1.96 7.15 -19.06
C ASN A 47 2.98 8.00 -19.87
N SER A 48 3.32 9.21 -19.42
CA SER A 48 4.16 10.16 -20.17
C SER A 48 5.56 9.63 -20.50
N SER A 49 6.10 8.75 -19.66
CA SER A 49 7.42 8.13 -19.87
C SER A 49 7.40 6.88 -20.79
N GLY A 50 6.26 6.53 -21.38
CA GLY A 50 6.08 5.27 -22.13
C GLY A 50 6.05 4.02 -21.23
N ILE A 51 6.06 4.21 -19.91
CA ILE A 51 5.88 3.21 -18.87
C ILE A 51 4.72 3.70 -18.01
N THR A 52 3.71 2.85 -17.85
CA THR A 52 2.58 3.13 -16.94
C THR A 52 3.04 3.11 -15.51
N LYS A 53 2.78 4.20 -14.80
CA LYS A 53 2.99 4.34 -13.36
C LYS A 53 1.69 4.74 -12.73
N TYR A 54 1.42 4.20 -11.55
CA TYR A 54 0.29 4.63 -10.74
C TYR A 54 0.80 5.45 -9.57
N SER A 55 0.00 6.38 -9.06
CA SER A 55 0.25 7.04 -7.81
C SER A 55 -1.00 7.04 -6.95
N TYR A 56 -0.80 7.12 -5.65
CA TYR A 56 -1.87 7.43 -4.71
C TYR A 56 -1.41 8.48 -3.71
N THR A 57 -2.36 9.23 -3.21
CA THR A 57 -2.21 10.20 -2.12
C THR A 57 -3.41 10.03 -1.18
N ILE A 58 -3.14 9.88 0.11
CA ILE A 58 -4.15 9.88 1.19
C ILE A 58 -3.92 11.09 2.08
N LYS A 59 -5.01 11.78 2.44
CA LYS A 59 -5.02 12.92 3.35
C LYS A 59 -5.97 12.68 4.51
N ASP A 60 -5.67 13.25 5.67
CA ASP A 60 -6.58 13.27 6.81
C ASP A 60 -7.75 14.25 6.60
N LYS A 61 -8.65 14.34 7.58
CA LYS A 61 -9.81 15.26 7.55
C LYS A 61 -9.43 16.74 7.58
N SER A 62 -8.21 17.10 7.98
CA SER A 62 -7.70 18.48 7.94
C SER A 62 -7.09 18.85 6.58
N GLY A 63 -6.88 17.85 5.72
CA GLY A 63 -6.22 17.99 4.43
C GLY A 63 -4.70 17.79 4.48
N ALA A 64 -4.15 17.40 5.64
CA ALA A 64 -2.74 17.04 5.76
C ALA A 64 -2.48 15.69 5.09
N GLU A 65 -1.37 15.57 4.36
CA GLU A 65 -1.01 14.31 3.72
C GLU A 65 -0.57 13.28 4.77
N LEU A 66 -1.21 12.10 4.72
CA LEU A 66 -0.81 10.94 5.52
C LEU A 66 0.22 10.10 4.77
N GLU A 67 -0.01 9.87 3.48
CA GLU A 67 0.90 9.09 2.64
C GLU A 67 0.70 9.40 1.16
N SER A 68 1.81 9.44 0.42
CA SER A 68 1.84 9.50 -1.04
C SER A 68 2.95 8.62 -1.58
N ALA A 69 2.66 7.81 -2.62
CA ALA A 69 3.68 7.01 -3.28
C ALA A 69 3.32 6.63 -4.72
N ILE A 70 4.33 6.17 -5.46
CA ILE A 70 4.21 5.60 -6.81
C ILE A 70 4.12 4.07 -6.68
N CYS A 71 3.19 3.47 -7.43
CA CYS A 71 2.94 2.05 -7.48
C CYS A 71 3.16 1.50 -8.90
N ALA A 72 3.66 0.27 -8.99
CA ALA A 72 3.79 -0.45 -10.26
C ALA A 72 2.43 -0.91 -10.82
N ASN A 73 1.47 -1.17 -9.93
CA ASN A 73 0.11 -1.59 -10.26
C ASN A 73 -0.90 -0.61 -9.63
N GLN A 74 -2.08 -0.48 -10.23
CA GLN A 74 -3.14 0.39 -9.71
C GLN A 74 -3.59 -0.07 -8.31
N PRO A 75 -3.42 0.76 -7.25
CA PRO A 75 -3.98 0.44 -5.96
C PRO A 75 -5.51 0.60 -5.98
N ARG A 76 -6.21 -0.17 -5.15
CA ARG A 76 -7.67 -0.06 -4.98
C ARG A 76 -8.00 0.49 -3.61
N VAL A 77 -8.76 1.58 -3.60
CA VAL A 77 -9.23 2.22 -2.37
C VAL A 77 -10.65 1.74 -2.06
N ALA A 78 -10.88 1.35 -0.81
CA ALA A 78 -12.18 1.08 -0.23
C ALA A 78 -12.46 2.13 0.86
N VAL A 79 -13.60 2.79 0.76
CA VAL A 79 -14.13 3.64 1.84
C VAL A 79 -14.88 2.73 2.80
N ILE A 80 -14.26 2.41 3.95
CA ILE A 80 -14.83 1.46 4.92
C ILE A 80 -15.90 2.17 5.75
N ASN A 81 -15.63 3.40 6.17
CA ASN A 81 -16.58 4.34 6.75
C ASN A 81 -16.07 5.78 6.57
N ASP A 82 -16.77 6.76 7.13
CA ASP A 82 -16.44 8.18 6.98
C ASP A 82 -15.00 8.52 7.41
N ASP A 83 -14.46 7.84 8.41
CA ASP A 83 -13.15 8.13 9.02
C ASP A 83 -12.08 7.08 8.71
N LEU A 84 -12.38 6.08 7.87
CA LEU A 84 -11.48 4.96 7.61
C LEU A 84 -11.45 4.56 6.13
N LEU A 85 -10.24 4.54 5.57
CA LEU A 85 -9.97 3.95 4.26
C LEU A 85 -9.14 2.68 4.40
N GLY A 86 -9.42 1.70 3.55
CA GLY A 86 -8.52 0.59 3.24
C GLY A 86 -7.95 0.76 1.83
N VAL A 87 -6.64 0.58 1.66
CA VAL A 87 -6.00 0.60 0.34
C VAL A 87 -5.31 -0.74 0.10
N ARG A 88 -5.74 -1.44 -0.96
CA ARG A 88 -5.12 -2.69 -1.40
C ARG A 88 -4.10 -2.41 -2.49
N PHE A 89 -2.90 -2.92 -2.26
CA PHE A 89 -1.75 -2.83 -3.16
C PHE A 89 -1.44 -4.21 -3.76
N TYR A 90 -0.83 -4.19 -4.95
CA TYR A 90 -0.48 -5.39 -5.72
C TYR A 90 1.00 -5.36 -6.03
N VAL A 91 1.73 -6.37 -5.56
CA VAL A 91 3.17 -6.52 -5.79
C VAL A 91 3.42 -7.97 -6.21
N ASN A 92 3.82 -8.16 -7.46
CA ASN A 92 3.94 -9.47 -8.10
C ASN A 92 2.63 -10.27 -7.97
N ASP A 93 2.69 -11.45 -7.37
CA ASP A 93 1.59 -12.36 -7.07
C ASP A 93 0.99 -12.15 -5.66
N LYS A 94 1.51 -11.18 -4.89
CA LYS A 94 1.04 -10.87 -3.53
C LYS A 94 0.20 -9.60 -3.49
N THR A 95 -0.68 -9.53 -2.50
CA THR A 95 -1.39 -8.31 -2.15
C THR A 95 -1.17 -7.97 -0.68
N PHE A 96 -1.20 -6.69 -0.36
CA PHE A 96 -1.28 -6.23 1.03
C PHE A 96 -2.26 -5.08 1.14
N CYS A 97 -2.83 -4.92 2.33
CA CYS A 97 -3.69 -3.80 2.67
C CYS A 97 -3.01 -2.89 3.69
N ARG A 98 -3.24 -1.58 3.56
CA ARG A 98 -3.02 -0.61 4.63
C ARG A 98 -4.31 0.14 4.92
N TYR A 99 -4.49 0.50 6.17
CA TYR A 99 -5.65 1.21 6.68
C TYR A 99 -5.25 2.61 7.14
N TYR A 100 -6.13 3.58 6.92
CA TYR A 100 -5.87 4.99 7.18
C TYR A 100 -7.00 5.55 8.05
N ASP A 101 -6.70 5.81 9.32
CA ASP A 101 -7.58 6.52 10.24
C ASP A 101 -7.48 8.02 9.92
N LEU A 102 -8.47 8.49 9.17
CA LEU A 102 -8.51 9.87 8.64
C LEU A 102 -8.80 10.89 9.74
N LYS A 103 -9.40 10.46 10.85
CA LYS A 103 -9.78 11.33 11.96
C LYS A 103 -8.60 11.60 12.89
N ASN A 104 -7.82 10.56 13.20
CA ASN A 104 -6.67 10.67 14.09
C ASN A 104 -5.33 10.78 13.35
N GLY A 105 -5.35 10.73 12.02
CA GLY A 105 -4.17 10.87 11.17
C GLY A 105 -3.18 9.72 11.32
N ARG A 106 -3.67 8.48 11.41
CA ARG A 106 -2.83 7.28 11.63
C ARG A 106 -2.85 6.39 10.40
N VAL A 107 -1.72 5.73 10.16
CA VAL A 107 -1.57 4.73 9.10
C VAL A 107 -1.21 3.40 9.77
N SER A 108 -1.86 2.32 9.36
CA SER A 108 -1.60 0.99 9.91
C SER A 108 -0.28 0.40 9.40
N ASP A 109 0.08 -0.76 9.96
CA ASP A 109 1.04 -1.68 9.34
C ASP A 109 0.54 -2.17 7.96
N SER A 110 1.43 -2.83 7.21
CA SER A 110 1.08 -3.52 5.98
C SER A 110 0.63 -4.95 6.26
N PHE A 111 -0.64 -5.26 6.00
CA PHE A 111 -1.21 -6.59 6.21
C PHE A 111 -1.23 -7.36 4.88
N PHE A 112 -0.23 -8.22 4.70
CA PHE A 112 -0.15 -9.11 3.55
C PHE A 112 -1.26 -10.16 3.60
N ASN A 113 -1.87 -10.43 2.45
CA ASN A 113 -2.96 -11.40 2.32
C ASN A 113 -4.14 -11.13 3.28
N ALA A 114 -4.45 -9.86 3.55
CA ALA A 114 -5.66 -9.49 4.26
C ALA A 114 -6.91 -9.90 3.47
N PHE A 115 -7.83 -10.60 4.11
CA PHE A 115 -9.03 -11.16 3.50
C PHE A 115 -10.33 -10.68 4.15
N TRP A 116 -10.26 -10.07 5.33
CA TRP A 116 -11.43 -9.53 6.02
C TRP A 116 -11.05 -8.36 6.92
N ASP A 117 -11.98 -7.43 7.10
CA ASP A 117 -11.93 -6.39 8.13
C ASP A 117 -13.33 -5.93 8.54
N ASN A 118 -13.44 -5.31 9.71
CA ASN A 118 -14.67 -4.66 10.21
C ASN A 118 -14.48 -3.19 10.59
N GLY A 119 -13.41 -2.58 10.10
CA GLY A 119 -13.01 -1.21 10.45
C GLY A 119 -12.36 -1.02 11.82
N LYS A 120 -12.13 -2.10 12.59
CA LYS A 120 -11.30 -2.09 13.80
C LYS A 120 -10.23 -3.17 13.76
N LEU A 121 -10.65 -4.37 13.39
CA LEU A 121 -9.80 -5.55 13.28
C LEU A 121 -9.59 -5.89 11.81
N VAL A 122 -8.43 -6.48 11.54
CA VAL A 122 -8.10 -7.08 10.24
C VAL A 122 -7.78 -8.56 10.44
N ALA A 123 -8.27 -9.38 9.52
CA ALA A 123 -7.87 -10.77 9.41
C ALA A 123 -7.02 -11.00 8.15
N TYR A 124 -5.91 -11.71 8.33
CA TYR A 124 -4.94 -11.93 7.27
C TYR A 124 -4.20 -13.26 7.45
N HIS A 125 -3.61 -13.75 6.35
CA HIS A 125 -2.78 -14.95 6.37
C HIS A 125 -1.30 -14.58 6.42
N ASP A 126 -0.68 -14.81 7.58
CA ASP A 126 0.75 -14.62 7.81
C ASP A 126 1.53 -15.83 7.29
N TYR A 127 1.72 -15.84 5.97
CA TYR A 127 2.43 -16.89 5.26
C TYR A 127 3.90 -16.98 5.69
N ASP A 128 4.59 -15.83 5.72
CA ASP A 128 6.05 -15.78 5.90
C ASP A 128 6.48 -16.23 7.31
N ASN A 129 5.55 -16.26 8.28
CA ASN A 129 5.80 -16.71 9.65
C ASN A 129 4.95 -17.95 10.02
N GLY A 130 5.00 -19.00 9.20
CA GLY A 130 4.50 -20.32 9.60
C GLY A 130 3.03 -20.59 9.30
N HIS A 131 2.46 -19.92 8.30
CA HIS A 131 1.08 -20.15 7.83
C HIS A 131 0.00 -19.92 8.89
N ARG A 132 0.06 -18.77 9.56
CA ARG A 132 -0.90 -18.44 10.61
C ARG A 132 -2.07 -17.65 10.07
N LEU A 133 -3.28 -18.00 10.48
CA LEU A 133 -4.43 -17.11 10.34
C LEU A 133 -4.44 -16.17 11.53
N MET A 134 -4.49 -14.88 11.24
CA MET A 134 -4.34 -13.81 12.21
C MET A 134 -5.62 -12.98 12.28
N VAL A 135 -6.00 -12.54 13.48
CA VAL A 135 -6.96 -11.44 13.68
C VAL A 135 -6.36 -10.48 14.69
N ARG A 136 -6.20 -9.20 14.33
CA ARG A 136 -5.68 -8.20 15.26
C ARG A 136 -6.22 -6.80 15.01
N ASP A 137 -6.02 -5.92 15.98
CA ASP A 137 -6.28 -4.50 15.83
C ASP A 137 -5.41 -3.89 14.72
N MET A 138 -6.05 -3.08 13.88
CA MET A 138 -5.42 -2.43 12.73
C MET A 138 -4.34 -1.43 13.12
N PHE A 139 -4.50 -0.74 14.26
CA PHE A 139 -3.68 0.40 14.62
C PHE A 139 -2.99 0.25 15.97
N ASP A 140 -3.32 -0.74 16.79
CA ASP A 140 -2.67 -1.02 18.07
C ASP A 140 -2.03 -2.41 18.09
N GLU A 141 -0.69 -2.45 18.04
CA GLU A 141 0.08 -3.70 18.13
C GLU A 141 -0.08 -4.41 19.48
N ASN A 142 -0.44 -3.68 20.54
CA ASN A 142 -0.69 -4.23 21.88
C ASN A 142 -2.18 -4.45 22.15
N GLY A 143 -3.02 -4.22 21.13
CA GLY A 143 -4.47 -4.34 21.20
C GLY A 143 -4.94 -5.79 21.12
N TYR A 144 -6.13 -5.99 20.53
CA TYR A 144 -6.64 -7.33 20.30
C TYR A 144 -5.71 -8.10 19.35
N TYR A 145 -5.41 -9.35 19.70
CA TYR A 145 -4.60 -10.25 18.89
C TYR A 145 -5.05 -11.69 19.11
N TYR A 146 -5.25 -12.40 18.00
CA TYR A 146 -5.48 -13.84 17.96
C TYR A 146 -4.70 -14.44 16.80
N GLU A 147 -4.10 -15.61 17.04
CA GLU A 147 -3.40 -16.40 16.04
C GLU A 147 -3.91 -17.85 16.07
N LEU A 148 -4.04 -18.42 14.87
CA LEU A 148 -4.30 -19.84 14.68
C LEU A 148 -3.24 -20.40 13.74
N ASP A 149 -2.41 -21.29 14.29
CA ASP A 149 -1.49 -22.10 13.49
C ASP A 149 -2.28 -23.09 12.64
N LEU A 150 -2.06 -23.08 11.33
CA LEU A 150 -2.59 -24.11 10.45
C LEU A 150 -1.56 -25.23 10.30
N ASP A 151 -1.90 -26.45 10.71
CA ASP A 151 -1.06 -27.63 10.47
C ASP A 151 -1.18 -28.08 9.00
N VAL A 152 -0.39 -27.44 8.13
CA VAL A 152 -0.53 -27.53 6.66
C VAL A 152 0.81 -27.85 6.01
N GLN A 153 0.82 -28.89 5.18
CA GLN A 153 2.00 -29.30 4.40
C GLN A 153 2.08 -28.60 3.02
N ALA A 154 1.18 -27.67 2.72
CA ALA A 154 1.12 -26.96 1.45
C ALA A 154 1.89 -25.64 1.48
N LEU A 155 2.49 -25.29 0.34
CA LEU A 155 3.23 -24.03 0.13
C LEU A 155 2.35 -22.77 0.10
N SER A 156 1.03 -22.90 0.15
CA SER A 156 0.11 -21.78 0.30
C SER A 156 -1.28 -22.30 0.64
N ILE A 157 -2.09 -21.41 1.21
CA ILE A 157 -3.53 -21.59 1.25
C ILE A 157 -4.17 -20.50 0.39
N THR A 158 -5.35 -20.77 -0.15
CA THR A 158 -6.20 -19.74 -0.75
C THR A 158 -7.46 -19.60 0.07
N VAL A 159 -7.70 -18.43 0.65
CA VAL A 159 -8.98 -18.13 1.32
C VAL A 159 -10.06 -17.97 0.24
N THR A 160 -11.09 -18.82 0.28
CA THR A 160 -12.18 -18.85 -0.70
C THR A 160 -13.43 -18.15 -0.20
N ALA A 161 -13.66 -18.13 1.11
CA ALA A 161 -14.76 -17.40 1.75
C ALA A 161 -14.40 -16.98 3.17
N CYS A 162 -15.01 -15.90 3.65
CA CYS A 162 -14.97 -15.48 5.04
C CYS A 162 -16.31 -14.86 5.41
N GLU A 163 -16.95 -15.41 6.43
CA GLU A 163 -18.26 -14.98 6.91
C GLU A 163 -18.19 -14.71 8.42
N GLN A 164 -18.73 -13.57 8.84
CA GLN A 164 -18.85 -13.24 10.26
C GLN A 164 -20.21 -13.70 10.77
N SER A 165 -20.23 -14.46 11.87
CA SER A 165 -21.47 -14.81 12.57
C SER A 165 -22.09 -13.57 13.21
N GLU A 166 -23.37 -13.30 12.95
CA GLU A 166 -24.12 -12.24 13.64
C GLU A 166 -24.35 -12.56 15.13
N ASP A 167 -24.42 -13.84 15.48
CA ASP A 167 -24.70 -14.31 16.85
C ASP A 167 -23.45 -14.26 17.74
N THR A 168 -22.32 -14.78 17.25
CA THR A 168 -21.09 -14.87 18.06
C THR A 168 -20.11 -13.74 17.78
N GLY A 169 -20.12 -13.21 16.55
CA GLY A 169 -19.12 -12.29 16.03
C GLY A 169 -17.89 -13.00 15.44
N ASP A 170 -17.78 -14.33 15.52
CA ASP A 170 -16.61 -15.06 15.03
C ASP A 170 -16.59 -15.15 13.50
N LEU A 171 -15.39 -15.24 12.95
CA LEU A 171 -15.19 -15.47 11.52
C LEU A 171 -15.11 -16.96 11.23
N THR A 172 -15.94 -17.43 10.31
CA THR A 172 -15.72 -18.70 9.64
C THR A 172 -14.93 -18.43 8.36
N VAL A 173 -13.72 -18.95 8.28
CA VAL A 173 -12.80 -18.80 7.14
C VAL A 173 -12.74 -20.11 6.40
N THR A 174 -13.15 -20.12 5.13
CA THR A 174 -13.02 -21.28 4.25
C THR A 174 -11.81 -21.08 3.35
N TYR A 175 -11.01 -22.13 3.19
CA TYR A 175 -9.77 -22.07 2.40
C TYR A 175 -9.42 -23.41 1.77
N THR A 176 -8.60 -23.38 0.72
CA THR A 176 -8.05 -24.56 0.05
C THR A 176 -6.53 -24.66 0.22
N TYR A 177 -5.99 -25.88 0.14
CA TYR A 177 -4.55 -26.13 0.08
C TYR A 177 -4.07 -26.28 -1.36
N GLY A 178 -3.20 -25.38 -1.80
CA GLY A 178 -2.72 -25.35 -3.18
C GLY A 178 -3.85 -25.53 -4.21
N ASP A 179 -3.60 -26.34 -5.24
CA ASP A 179 -4.56 -26.63 -6.32
C ASP A 179 -5.42 -27.88 -6.03
N GLY A 180 -5.38 -28.42 -4.80
CA GLY A 180 -5.98 -29.71 -4.46
C GLY A 180 -7.51 -29.72 -4.40
N GLY A 181 -8.15 -28.55 -4.47
CA GLY A 181 -9.61 -28.38 -4.53
C GLY A 181 -10.39 -28.76 -3.27
N ALA A 182 -9.77 -29.44 -2.29
CA ALA A 182 -10.38 -29.71 -1.00
C ALA A 182 -10.49 -28.44 -0.17
N GLU A 183 -11.70 -28.17 0.34
CA GLU A 183 -11.98 -27.03 1.22
C GLU A 183 -11.86 -27.44 2.68
N TYR A 184 -11.32 -26.52 3.46
CA TYR A 184 -11.15 -26.59 4.90
C TYR A 184 -11.78 -25.35 5.52
N SER A 185 -12.05 -25.40 6.82
CA SER A 185 -12.61 -24.28 7.55
C SER A 185 -11.92 -24.10 8.89
N ALA A 186 -11.74 -22.83 9.27
CA ALA A 186 -11.25 -22.41 10.57
C ALA A 186 -12.17 -21.33 11.15
N THR A 187 -12.29 -21.32 12.48
CA THR A 187 -13.02 -20.27 13.19
C THR A 187 -12.03 -19.35 13.87
N LEU A 188 -12.14 -18.04 13.62
CA LEU A 188 -11.31 -17.01 14.24
C LEU A 188 -12.18 -16.08 15.10
N PRO A 189 -11.91 -15.95 16.41
CA PRO A 189 -12.62 -15.00 17.24
C PRO A 189 -12.28 -13.55 16.83
N THR A 190 -13.24 -12.65 17.07
CA THR A 190 -13.08 -11.20 16.82
C THR A 190 -13.29 -10.35 18.07
N LYS A 191 -13.38 -11.02 19.21
CA LYS A 191 -13.45 -10.42 20.54
C LYS A 191 -12.64 -11.27 21.51
N PRO A 192 -12.17 -10.71 22.63
CA PRO A 192 -11.55 -11.51 23.68
C PRO A 192 -12.51 -12.61 24.13
N ALA A 193 -11.98 -13.78 24.49
CA ALA A 193 -12.77 -14.74 25.23
C ALA A 193 -13.29 -14.06 26.50
N GLU A 194 -14.59 -14.12 26.76
CA GLU A 194 -15.14 -13.68 28.03
C GLU A 194 -14.38 -14.44 29.13
N SER A 195 -13.79 -13.71 30.08
CA SER A 195 -13.15 -14.36 31.21
C SER A 195 -14.21 -15.20 31.90
N GLU A 196 -13.97 -16.51 32.02
CA GLU A 196 -14.72 -17.31 32.99
C GLU A 196 -14.52 -16.64 34.35
N ASP A 197 -15.56 -15.97 34.85
CA ASP A 197 -15.59 -15.46 36.22
C ASP A 197 -15.25 -16.64 37.14
N LYS A 198 -14.05 -16.61 37.72
CA LYS A 198 -13.56 -17.61 38.66
C LYS A 198 -14.20 -17.46 40.03
#